data_AF-A0A2V9C6V2-F1
#
_entry.id   AF-A0A2V9C6V2-F1
#
_cell.length_a   1.000
_cell.length_b   1.000
_cell.length_c   1.000
_cell.angle_alpha   90.00
_cell.angle_beta   90.00
_cell.angle_gamma   90.00
#
_symmetry.space_group_name_H-M   'P 1'
#
loop_
_entity.id
_entity.type
_entity.pdbx_description
1 polymer ?
#
loop_
_entity_poly.entity_id
_entity_poly.type
_entity_poly.pdbx_seq_one_letter_code
_entity_poly.pdbx_strand_id
1 'polypeptide(L)'
;MLKSTPYLYRDTLEKLAAEPPTTKTAFVCSLLSEIEAALRSGKTHKQIWERLCEAGLDITCETFCRLVRRARKKPRTSAARGEKSLEVPELHARQTAAGVKHDPLVNLRRIEVSRPGFHYRGTENLDVLVYGRKESCEQSKR
;
A
#
# COMPACT_ATOMS: atom_id res chain seq x y z
N MET A 1 -24.48 22.87 32.24
CA MET A 1 -24.65 22.59 30.80
C MET A 1 -24.23 21.16 30.52
N LEU A 2 -25.16 20.29 30.14
CA LEU A 2 -24.88 18.89 29.80
C LEU A 2 -24.23 18.86 28.41
N LYS A 3 -22.96 18.42 28.35
CA LYS A 3 -22.26 18.25 27.07
C LYS A 3 -22.99 17.19 26.25
N SER A 4 -23.28 17.51 24.98
CA SER A 4 -23.95 16.60 24.04
C SER A 4 -23.20 15.27 23.96
N THR A 5 -23.93 14.14 23.93
CA THR A 5 -23.38 12.77 23.95
C THR A 5 -22.24 12.52 22.95
N PRO A 6 -22.29 13.00 21.68
CA PRO A 6 -21.15 12.90 20.75
C PRO A 6 -19.86 13.60 21.20
N TYR A 7 -19.93 14.68 21.98
CA TYR A 7 -18.75 15.35 22.51
C TYR A 7 -18.07 14.50 23.58
N LEU A 8 -18.85 13.84 24.44
CA LEU A 8 -18.31 12.92 25.46
C LEU A 8 -17.58 11.76 24.80
N TYR A 9 -18.13 11.17 23.73
CA TYR A 9 -17.43 10.11 22.99
C TYR A 9 -16.11 10.58 22.38
N ARG A 10 -16.07 11.77 21.78
CA ARG A 10 -14.81 12.32 21.23
C ARG A 10 -13.76 12.56 22.31
N ASP A 11 -14.15 13.17 23.43
CA ASP A 11 -13.25 13.42 24.56
C ASP A 11 -12.70 12.10 25.15
N THR A 12 -13.54 11.06 25.25
CA THR A 12 -13.08 9.74 25.70
C THR A 12 -12.11 9.09 24.71
N LEU A 13 -12.36 9.19 23.41
CA LEU A 13 -11.48 8.65 22.38
C LEU A 13 -10.15 9.42 22.30
N GLU A 14 -10.16 10.73 22.52
CA GLU A 14 -8.96 11.56 22.56
C GLU A 14 -8.08 11.20 23.77
N LYS A 15 -8.70 10.99 24.94
CA LYS A 15 -8.00 10.49 26.13
C LYS A 15 -7.36 9.13 25.89
N LEU A 16 -8.11 8.19 25.29
CA LEU A 16 -7.59 6.87 24.93
C LEU A 16 -6.49 6.93 23.86
N ALA A 17 -6.54 7.89 22.94
CA ALA A 17 -5.51 8.06 21.92
C ALA A 17 -4.20 8.66 22.47
N ALA A 18 -4.25 9.35 23.60
CA ALA A 18 -3.08 9.87 24.30
C ALA A 18 -2.34 8.79 25.11
N GLU A 19 -2.99 7.65 25.37
CA GLU A 19 -2.36 6.52 26.05
C GLU A 19 -1.34 5.81 25.15
N PRO A 20 -0.26 5.23 25.74
CA PRO A 20 0.70 4.48 24.97
C PRO A 20 0.06 3.24 24.33
N PRO A 21 0.55 2.80 23.15
CA PRO A 21 -0.02 1.66 22.45
C PRO A 21 0.13 0.39 23.29
N THR A 22 -1.00 -0.19 23.69
CA THR A 22 -1.06 -1.43 24.46
C THR A 22 -0.76 -2.68 23.62
N THR A 23 -0.94 -2.59 22.30
CA THR A 23 -0.75 -3.72 21.39
C THR A 23 0.55 -3.61 20.61
N LYS A 24 1.24 -4.74 20.43
CA LYS A 24 2.46 -4.87 19.61
C LYS A 24 2.25 -4.34 18.19
N THR A 25 1.05 -4.49 17.64
CA THR A 25 0.69 -4.00 16.30
C THR A 25 0.58 -2.48 16.26
N ALA A 26 -0.09 -1.85 17.24
CA ALA A 26 -0.17 -0.40 17.36
C ALA A 26 1.21 0.21 17.58
N PHE A 27 2.05 -0.43 18.39
CA PHE A 27 3.45 -0.04 18.61
C PHE A 27 4.26 -0.04 17.30
N VAL A 28 4.19 -1.11 16.49
CA VAL A 28 4.86 -1.13 15.18
C VAL A 28 4.29 -0.06 14.23
N CYS A 29 3.00 0.24 14.32
CA CYS A 29 2.40 1.31 13.51
C CYS A 29 2.86 2.71 13.94
N SER A 30 3.00 2.98 15.24
CA SER A 30 3.49 4.28 15.73
C SER A 30 4.95 4.53 15.34
N LEU A 31 5.76 3.48 15.29
CA LEU A 31 7.17 3.55 14.87
C LEU A 31 7.40 3.46 13.36
N LEU A 32 6.33 3.41 12.54
CA LEU A 32 6.47 3.15 11.11
C LEU A 32 7.39 4.16 10.40
N SER A 33 7.27 5.46 10.73
CA SER A 33 8.09 6.52 10.13
C SER A 33 9.58 6.35 10.43
N GLU A 34 9.92 5.93 11.66
CA GLU A 34 11.29 5.68 12.10
C GLU A 34 11.86 4.41 11.47
N ILE A 35 11.05 3.34 11.41
CA ILE A 35 11.38 2.10 10.71
C ILE A 35 11.69 2.41 9.24
N GLU A 36 10.88 3.24 8.58
CA GLU A 36 11.11 3.66 7.20
C GLU A 36 12.38 4.51 7.05
N ALA A 37 12.70 5.36 8.02
CA ALA A 37 13.95 6.12 8.03
C ALA A 37 15.18 5.20 8.16
N ALA A 38 15.11 4.19 9.03
CA ALA A 38 16.17 3.19 9.18
C ALA A 38 16.33 2.33 7.91
N LEU A 39 15.22 1.97 7.24
CA LEU A 39 15.29 1.28 5.95
C LEU A 39 15.92 2.14 4.86
N ARG A 40 15.60 3.44 4.81
CA ARG A 40 16.20 4.41 3.88
C ARG A 40 17.69 4.63 4.11
N SER A 41 18.17 4.48 5.35
CA SER A 41 19.60 4.52 5.68
C SER A 41 20.34 3.20 5.40
N GLY A 42 19.66 2.22 4.79
CA GLY A 42 20.25 0.95 4.38
C GLY A 42 20.23 -0.15 5.44
N LYS A 43 19.52 0.03 6.57
CA LYS A 43 19.34 -1.04 7.54
C LYS A 43 18.36 -2.08 7.00
N THR A 44 18.61 -3.34 7.35
CA THR A 44 17.72 -4.45 6.96
C THR A 44 16.58 -4.60 7.97
N HIS A 45 15.46 -5.20 7.52
CA HIS A 45 14.34 -5.51 8.41
C HIS A 45 14.77 -6.39 9.60
N LYS A 46 15.71 -7.32 9.38
CA LYS A 46 16.24 -8.20 10.43
C LYS A 46 17.00 -7.41 11.50
N GLN A 47 17.88 -6.49 11.09
CA GLN A 47 18.63 -5.64 12.03
C GLN A 47 17.71 -4.74 12.85
N ILE A 48 16.70 -4.14 12.21
CA ILE A 48 15.71 -3.30 12.90
C ILE A 48 14.92 -4.15 13.89
N TRP A 49 14.45 -5.32 13.47
CA TRP A 49 13.74 -6.26 14.33
C TRP A 49 14.57 -6.70 15.54
N GLU A 50 15.82 -7.10 15.33
CA GLU A 50 16.73 -7.56 16.38
C GLU A 50 16.95 -6.48 17.45
N ARG A 51 17.17 -5.23 17.02
CA ARG A 51 17.27 -4.08 17.94
C ARG A 51 15.98 -3.82 18.72
N LEU A 52 14.83 -3.98 18.08
CA LEU A 52 13.54 -3.83 18.77
C LEU A 52 13.30 -4.99 19.75
N CYS A 53 13.73 -6.21 19.41
CA CYS A 53 13.66 -7.36 20.31
C CYS A 53 14.55 -7.18 21.54
N GLU A 54 15.77 -6.69 21.37
CA GLU A 54 16.67 -6.32 22.48
C GLU A 54 16.01 -5.30 23.42
N ALA A 55 15.22 -4.37 22.87
CA ALA A 55 14.46 -3.37 23.63
C ALA A 55 13.15 -3.91 24.26
N GLY A 56 12.81 -5.19 24.06
CA GLY A 56 11.64 -5.84 24.67
C GLY A 56 10.48 -6.13 23.72
N LEU A 57 10.64 -5.94 22.40
CA LEU A 57 9.62 -6.33 21.43
C LEU A 57 9.64 -7.85 21.20
N ASP A 58 8.86 -8.57 21.98
CA ASP A 58 8.76 -10.02 21.88
C ASP A 58 7.86 -10.48 20.70
N ILE A 59 8.38 -10.42 19.47
CA ILE A 59 7.74 -11.01 18.29
C ILE A 59 8.76 -11.67 17.38
N THR A 60 8.32 -12.61 16.56
CA THR A 60 9.19 -13.20 15.52
C THR A 60 9.46 -12.19 14.39
N CYS A 61 10.61 -12.34 13.73
CA CYS A 61 11.00 -11.51 12.58
C CYS A 61 9.97 -11.54 11.44
N GLU A 62 9.36 -12.71 11.21
CA GLU A 62 8.30 -12.85 10.22
C GLU A 62 7.05 -12.04 10.59
N THR A 63 6.66 -12.09 11.86
CA THR A 63 5.53 -11.32 12.39
C THR A 63 5.81 -9.82 12.27
N PHE A 64 7.02 -9.37 12.62
CA PHE A 64 7.44 -7.99 12.42
C PHE A 64 7.30 -7.54 10.96
N CYS A 65 7.85 -8.31 10.01
CA CYS A 65 7.73 -7.98 8.58
C CYS A 65 6.27 -7.93 8.11
N ARG A 66 5.43 -8.85 8.60
CA ARG A 66 3.99 -8.88 8.30
C ARG A 66 3.28 -7.65 8.84
N LEU A 67 3.61 -7.20 10.05
CA LEU A 67 3.06 -5.99 10.66
C LEU A 67 3.47 -4.73 9.91
N VAL A 68 4.75 -4.58 9.56
CA VAL A 68 5.24 -3.44 8.75
C VAL A 68 4.52 -3.39 7.40
N ARG A 69 4.36 -4.53 6.72
CA ARG A 69 3.60 -4.61 5.46
C ARG A 69 2.14 -4.19 5.63
N ARG A 70 1.47 -4.61 6.71
CA ARG A 70 0.09 -4.21 7.01
C ARG A 70 -0.03 -2.72 7.32
N ALA A 71 0.92 -2.19 8.09
CA ALA A 71 0.97 -0.77 8.43
C ALA A 71 1.11 0.10 7.16
N ARG A 72 1.90 -0.33 6.17
CA ARG A 72 2.01 0.33 4.85
C ARG A 72 0.75 0.23 3.99
N LYS A 73 -0.01 -0.86 4.10
CA LYS A 73 -1.21 -1.11 3.29
C LYS A 73 -2.43 -0.31 3.74
N LYS A 74 -2.47 0.18 4.97
CA LYS A 74 -3.55 1.08 5.39
C LYS A 74 -3.38 2.40 4.62
N PRO A 75 -4.38 2.86 3.85
CA PRO A 75 -4.36 4.23 3.38
C PRO A 75 -4.27 5.11 4.62
N ARG A 76 -3.33 6.06 4.62
CA ARG A 76 -3.27 7.13 5.61
C ARG A 76 -4.57 7.95 5.50
N THR A 77 -5.66 7.49 6.10
CA THR A 77 -6.74 8.35 6.56
C THR A 77 -6.31 8.99 7.88
N SER A 78 -5.11 9.57 7.91
CA SER A 78 -4.95 10.78 8.69
C SER A 78 -5.64 11.84 7.85
N ALA A 79 -6.84 12.25 8.25
CA ALA A 79 -7.26 13.59 7.92
C ALA A 79 -6.08 14.49 8.34
N ALA A 80 -5.39 15.06 7.36
CA ALA A 80 -4.48 16.14 7.62
C ALA A 80 -5.33 17.17 8.37
N ARG A 81 -5.07 17.32 9.67
CA ARG A 81 -5.61 18.43 10.44
C ARG A 81 -5.01 19.63 9.75
N GLY A 82 -5.84 20.32 8.96
CA GLY A 82 -5.44 21.50 8.23
C GLY A 82 -5.00 22.57 9.21
N GLU A 83 -3.70 22.63 9.47
CA GLU A 83 -3.05 23.85 9.90
C GLU A 83 -2.96 24.74 8.66
N LYS A 84 -3.74 25.82 8.71
CA LYS A 84 -3.83 26.84 7.68
C LYS A 84 -2.57 27.74 7.74
N SER A 85 -2.13 28.16 6.55
CA SER A 85 -1.41 29.42 6.19
C SER A 85 -0.03 29.65 6.82
N LEU A 86 1.04 30.07 6.15
CA LEU A 86 1.38 30.60 4.81
C LEU A 86 2.75 29.97 4.45
N GLU A 87 3.14 29.70 3.21
CA GLU A 87 3.49 30.65 2.16
C GLU A 87 3.57 29.90 0.81
N VAL A 88 3.17 30.61 -0.23
CA VAL A 88 3.33 30.22 -1.65
C VAL A 88 4.74 30.62 -2.08
N PRO A 89 5.44 29.81 -2.89
CA PRO A 89 5.66 30.22 -4.30
C PRO A 89 5.26 29.06 -5.23
N GLU A 90 4.14 29.18 -5.95
CA GLU A 90 4.13 29.67 -7.34
C GLU A 90 5.07 28.85 -8.22
N LEU A 91 4.53 27.81 -8.86
CA LEU A 91 4.91 27.41 -10.21
C LEU A 91 3.89 26.42 -10.79
N HIS A 92 3.44 26.75 -12.00
CA HIS A 92 2.52 26.00 -12.87
C HIS A 92 1.01 26.22 -12.68
N ALA A 93 0.61 27.48 -12.55
CA ALA A 93 -0.58 27.97 -13.26
C ALA A 93 -0.19 28.33 -14.70
N ARG A 94 -0.19 27.35 -15.60
CA ARG A 94 -0.21 27.62 -17.05
C ARG A 94 -1.29 26.77 -17.72
N GLN A 95 -2.41 27.44 -17.95
CA GLN A 95 -3.32 27.30 -19.10
C GLN A 95 -4.10 25.97 -19.14
N THR A 96 -5.43 26.00 -19.12
CA THR A 96 -6.18 26.40 -20.32
C THR A 96 -7.55 26.97 -19.93
N ALA A 97 -7.76 28.25 -20.27
CA ALA A 97 -9.08 28.83 -20.45
C ALA A 97 -9.61 28.37 -21.83
N ALA A 98 -10.67 27.58 -21.83
CA ALA A 98 -11.66 27.38 -22.91
C ALA A 98 -12.45 26.11 -22.54
N GLY A 99 -13.77 26.14 -22.69
CA GLY A 99 -14.69 25.04 -22.36
C GLY A 99 -14.46 23.77 -23.18
N VAL A 100 -13.36 23.07 -22.92
CA VAL A 100 -13.10 21.74 -23.44
C VAL A 100 -13.76 20.76 -22.47
N LYS A 101 -14.85 20.15 -22.93
CA LYS A 101 -15.50 19.02 -22.25
C LYS A 101 -14.42 17.98 -21.96
N HIS A 102 -13.96 17.90 -20.72
CA HIS A 102 -13.05 16.85 -20.30
C HIS A 102 -13.85 15.54 -20.37
N ASP A 103 -13.59 14.73 -21.39
CA ASP A 103 -14.20 13.41 -21.50
C ASP A 103 -13.56 12.48 -20.45
N PRO A 104 -14.33 12.00 -19.45
CA PRO A 104 -13.80 11.15 -18.39
C PRO A 104 -13.33 9.79 -18.89
N LEU A 105 -13.70 9.38 -20.11
CA LEU A 105 -13.39 8.07 -20.69
C LEU A 105 -12.14 8.07 -21.57
N VAL A 106 -11.44 9.21 -21.71
CA VAL A 106 -10.22 9.32 -22.53
C VAL A 106 -9.16 8.29 -22.11
N ASN A 107 -9.03 8.04 -20.82
CA ASN A 107 -8.08 7.05 -20.31
C ASN A 107 -8.45 5.61 -20.71
N LEU A 108 -9.75 5.27 -20.71
CA LEU A 108 -10.21 3.94 -21.12
C LEU A 108 -9.99 3.70 -22.61
N ARG A 109 -10.30 4.70 -23.45
CA ARG A 109 -10.05 4.62 -24.90
C ARG A 109 -8.57 4.44 -25.22
N ARG A 110 -7.69 5.14 -24.49
CA ARG A 110 -6.23 4.95 -24.63
C ARG A 110 -5.82 3.52 -24.29
N ILE A 111 -6.35 2.96 -23.21
CA ILE A 111 -6.06 1.60 -22.78
C ILE A 111 -6.55 0.58 -23.81
N GLU A 112 -7.77 0.76 -24.35
CA GLU A 112 -8.34 -0.10 -25.39
C GLU A 112 -7.47 -0.16 -26.65
N VAL A 113 -6.98 0.99 -27.15
CA VAL A 113 -6.09 1.04 -28.32
C VAL A 113 -4.78 0.31 -28.07
N SER A 114 -4.23 0.42 -26.85
CA SER A 114 -2.99 -0.24 -26.46
C SER A 114 -3.15 -1.66 -25.91
N ARG A 115 -4.38 -2.20 -25.87
CA ARG A 115 -4.65 -3.45 -25.15
C ARG A 115 -4.04 -4.62 -25.94
N PRO A 116 -2.98 -5.29 -25.42
CA PRO A 116 -2.53 -6.52 -26.05
C PRO A 116 -3.67 -7.53 -26.01
N GLY A 117 -3.95 -8.16 -27.15
CA GLY A 117 -4.97 -9.19 -27.24
C GLY A 117 -4.72 -10.31 -26.24
N PHE A 118 -5.79 -10.91 -25.71
CA PHE A 118 -5.67 -12.12 -24.91
C PHE A 118 -5.37 -13.29 -25.84
N HIS A 119 -4.11 -13.70 -25.90
CA HIS A 119 -3.72 -14.93 -26.58
C HIS A 119 -3.77 -16.07 -25.56
N TYR A 120 -4.88 -16.84 -25.58
CA TYR A 120 -4.94 -18.09 -24.85
C TYR A 120 -3.95 -19.07 -25.49
N ARG A 121 -2.83 -19.31 -24.81
CA ARG A 121 -2.02 -20.49 -25.06
C ARG A 121 -2.62 -21.59 -24.21
N GLY A 122 -3.31 -22.52 -24.85
CA GLY A 122 -3.94 -23.65 -24.19
C GLY A 122 -3.00 -24.31 -23.20
N THR A 123 -3.53 -24.75 -22.06
CA THR A 123 -2.78 -25.63 -21.15
C THR A 123 -2.36 -26.87 -21.94
N GLU A 124 -1.11 -27.28 -21.76
CA GLU A 124 -0.54 -28.49 -22.35
C GLU A 124 -1.53 -29.66 -22.28
N ASN A 125 -1.65 -30.41 -23.38
CA ASN A 125 -2.61 -31.50 -23.53
C ASN A 125 -2.56 -32.42 -22.30
N LEU A 126 -3.70 -32.60 -21.63
CA LEU A 126 -3.85 -33.48 -20.46
C LEU A 126 -3.31 -34.89 -20.71
N ASP A 127 -3.36 -35.38 -21.96
CA ASP A 127 -2.80 -36.67 -22.36
C ASP A 127 -1.29 -36.78 -22.15
N VAL A 128 -0.53 -35.68 -22.26
CA VAL A 128 0.92 -35.67 -21.99
C VAL A 128 1.19 -35.77 -20.48
N LEU A 129 0.33 -35.15 -19.65
CA LEU A 129 0.44 -35.17 -18.19
C LEU A 129 0.03 -36.51 -17.58
N VAL A 130 -0.94 -37.21 -18.20
CA VAL A 130 -1.50 -38.46 -17.69
C VAL A 130 -0.83 -39.70 -18.29
N TYR A 131 -0.47 -39.69 -19.59
CA TYR A 131 0.01 -40.88 -20.30
C TYR A 131 1.47 -40.80 -20.76
N GLY A 132 2.19 -39.69 -20.50
CA GLY A 132 3.65 -39.60 -20.68
C GLY A 132 4.18 -39.86 -22.09
N ARG A 133 3.31 -39.91 -23.11
CA ARG A 133 3.71 -40.19 -24.49
C ARG A 133 3.91 -38.89 -25.22
N LYS A 134 5.18 -38.55 -25.50
CA LYS A 134 5.54 -37.51 -26.46
C LYS A 134 5.17 -38.00 -27.87
N GLU A 135 4.11 -37.45 -28.44
CA GLU A 135 3.98 -37.44 -29.89
C GLU A 135 4.84 -36.29 -30.40
N SER A 136 5.91 -36.66 -31.10
CA SER A 136 6.75 -35.74 -31.85
C SER A 136 5.89 -35.06 -32.90
N CYS A 137 5.57 -33.77 -32.71
CA CYS A 137 5.09 -32.94 -33.80
C CYS A 137 6.18 -32.94 -34.89
N GLU A 138 5.91 -33.64 -35.99
CA GLU A 138 6.59 -33.44 -37.25
C GLU A 138 6.63 -31.95 -37.57
N GLN A 139 7.84 -31.39 -37.59
CA GLN A 139 8.09 -30.14 -38.27
C GLN A 139 7.95 -30.41 -39.76
N SER A 140 6.74 -30.21 -40.30
CA SER A 140 6.57 -30.09 -41.75
C SER A 140 7.29 -28.82 -42.23
N LYS A 141 8.10 -29.04 -43.26
CA LYS A 141 9.02 -28.11 -43.91
C LYS A 141 8.27 -27.17 -44.86
N ARG A 142 8.87 -25.98 -45.01
CA ARG A 142 8.78 -25.00 -46.13
C ARG A 142 7.50 -24.17 -46.27
#